data_AF-A0A645GPA3-F1
#
_entry.id   AF-A0A645GPA3-F1
#
_cell.length_a   1.000
_cell.length_b   1.000
_cell.length_c   1.000
_cell.angle_alpha   90.00
_cell.angle_beta   90.00
_cell.angle_gamma   90.00
#
_symmetry.space_group_name_H-M   'P 1'
#
loop_
_entity.id
_entity.type
_entity.pdbx_description
1 polymer ?
#
loop_
_entity_poly.entity_id
_entity_poly.type
_entity_poly.pdbx_seq_one_letter_code
_entity_poly.pdbx_strand_id
1 'polypeptide(L)'
;MHTEVMDTGRTSQAAEETVIAFLQKVNAEAIKQGILPDPIQGTVGVMSGSQLYDTINRVNRFYGKVQLTAVAKADTYAAGPLKIDIQVKSAQ
;
A
#
# COMPACT_ATOMS: atom_id res chain seq x y z
N MET A 1 -10.97 2.83 -2.55
CA MET A 1 -10.24 2.92 -1.26
C MET A 1 -10.26 1.53 -0.65
N HIS A 2 -9.10 0.97 -0.28
CA HIS A 2 -8.98 -0.32 0.40
C HIS A 2 -8.52 -0.10 1.85
N THR A 3 -9.02 -0.87 2.80
CA THR A 3 -8.59 -0.78 4.21
C THR A 3 -8.53 -2.17 4.82
N GLU A 4 -7.43 -2.48 5.48
CA GLU A 4 -7.21 -3.78 6.12
C GLU A 4 -6.41 -3.62 7.41
N VAL A 5 -6.77 -4.39 8.44
CA VAL A 5 -5.99 -4.49 9.68
C VAL A 5 -5.01 -5.65 9.54
N MET A 6 -3.72 -5.37 9.74
CA MET A 6 -2.66 -6.36 9.62
C MET A 6 -1.85 -6.42 10.92
N ASP A 7 -1.42 -7.63 11.28
CA ASP A 7 -0.50 -7.83 12.39
C ASP A 7 0.93 -7.60 11.91
N THR A 8 1.54 -6.55 12.44
CA THR A 8 2.92 -6.20 12.15
C THR A 8 3.77 -6.87 13.20
N GLY A 9 4.54 -7.85 12.76
CA GLY A 9 5.48 -8.53 13.64
C GLY A 9 6.44 -7.53 14.31
N ARG A 10 7.18 -7.99 15.31
CA ARG A 10 8.07 -7.11 16.12
C ARG A 10 9.39 -6.75 15.43
N THR A 11 9.54 -7.03 14.13
CA THR A 11 10.78 -6.82 13.38
C THR A 11 10.55 -5.95 12.16
N SER A 12 11.60 -5.23 11.74
CA SER A 12 11.54 -4.40 10.53
C SER A 12 11.23 -5.23 9.27
N GLN A 13 11.72 -6.47 9.20
CA GLN A 13 11.43 -7.39 8.10
C GLN A 13 9.93 -7.76 8.07
N ALA A 14 9.33 -8.05 9.23
CA ALA A 14 7.90 -8.34 9.28
C ALA A 14 7.04 -7.14 8.89
N ALA A 15 7.46 -5.93 9.25
CA ALA A 15 6.81 -4.70 8.81
C ALA A 15 6.91 -4.51 7.28
N GLU A 16 8.06 -4.78 6.68
CA GLU A 16 8.27 -4.75 5.23
C GLU A 16 7.38 -5.77 4.51
N GLU A 17 7.41 -7.03 4.93
CA GLU A 17 6.56 -8.10 4.38
C GLU A 17 5.07 -7.74 4.47
N THR A 18 4.65 -7.15 5.60
CA THR A 18 3.27 -6.70 5.81
C THR A 18 2.87 -5.62 4.79
N VAL A 19 3.71 -4.61 4.59
CA VAL A 19 3.45 -3.52 3.65
C VAL A 19 3.42 -4.05 2.21
N ILE A 20 4.35 -4.93 1.83
CA ILE A 20 4.39 -5.53 0.49
C ILE A 20 3.12 -6.37 0.25
N ALA A 21 2.73 -7.20 1.20
CA ALA A 21 1.52 -8.02 1.10
C ALA A 21 0.25 -7.16 0.97
N PHE A 22 0.17 -6.05 1.72
CA PHE A 22 -0.92 -5.08 1.58
C PHE A 22 -0.99 -4.48 0.17
N LEU A 23 0.16 -4.01 -0.35
CA LEU A 23 0.23 -3.41 -1.68
C LEU A 23 -0.16 -4.41 -2.79
N GLN A 24 0.23 -5.67 -2.67
CA GLN A 24 -0.18 -6.72 -3.61
C GLN A 24 -1.70 -6.94 -3.62
N LYS A 25 -2.36 -6.90 -2.46
CA LYS A 25 -3.82 -7.00 -2.35
C LYS A 25 -4.51 -5.79 -2.99
N VAL A 26 -4.05 -4.58 -2.67
CA VAL A 26 -4.55 -3.33 -3.27
C VAL A 26 -4.43 -3.38 -4.79
N ASN A 27 -3.28 -3.84 -5.30
CA ASN A 27 -3.05 -4.02 -6.73
C ASN A 27 -4.06 -4.99 -7.35
N ALA A 28 -4.23 -6.18 -6.75
CA ALA A 28 -5.16 -7.19 -7.23
C ALA A 28 -6.62 -6.71 -7.23
N GLU A 29 -7.04 -5.94 -6.21
CA GLU A 29 -8.37 -5.34 -6.16
C GLU A 29 -8.56 -4.25 -7.22
N ALA A 30 -7.55 -3.42 -7.44
CA ALA A 30 -7.62 -2.36 -8.44
C ALA A 30 -7.75 -2.93 -9.87
N ILE A 31 -7.03 -4.01 -10.18
CA ILE A 31 -7.18 -4.76 -11.44
C ILE A 31 -8.60 -5.32 -11.56
N LYS A 32 -9.15 -5.92 -10.50
CA LYS A 32 -10.54 -6.41 -10.48
C LYS A 32 -11.58 -5.32 -10.70
N GLN A 33 -11.29 -4.08 -10.28
CA GLN A 33 -12.15 -2.92 -10.52
C GLN A 33 -11.96 -2.30 -11.91
N GLY A 34 -11.16 -2.92 -12.78
CA GLY A 34 -10.96 -2.50 -14.16
C GLY A 34 -9.84 -1.49 -14.36
N ILE A 35 -9.02 -1.22 -13.34
CA ILE A 35 -7.83 -0.38 -13.50
C ILE A 35 -6.73 -1.20 -14.17
N LEU A 36 -6.20 -0.67 -15.28
CA LEU A 36 -5.13 -1.33 -16.01
C LEU A 36 -3.81 -1.23 -15.24
N PRO A 37 -3.11 -2.35 -15.01
CA PRO A 37 -1.76 -2.30 -14.46
C PRO A 37 -0.80 -1.68 -15.48
N ASP A 38 0.28 -1.09 -14.98
CA ASP A 38 1.38 -0.67 -15.83
C ASP A 38 1.91 -1.88 -16.64
N PRO A 39 2.04 -1.78 -17.97
CA PRO A 39 2.42 -2.92 -18.81
C PRO A 39 3.87 -3.38 -18.61
N ILE A 40 4.73 -2.55 -18.01
CA ILE A 40 6.14 -2.86 -17.74
C ILE A 40 6.28 -3.39 -16.30
N GLN A 41 5.65 -2.74 -15.33
CA GLN A 41 5.80 -3.04 -13.91
C GLN A 41 4.76 -4.02 -13.37
N GLY A 42 3.63 -4.23 -14.06
CA GLY A 42 2.53 -5.09 -13.60
C GLY A 42 1.82 -4.57 -12.34
N THR A 43 2.00 -3.30 -11.99
CA THR A 43 1.41 -2.68 -10.80
C THR A 43 0.44 -1.58 -11.21
N VAL A 44 -0.65 -1.49 -10.46
CA VAL A 44 -1.68 -0.45 -10.58
C VAL A 44 -1.28 0.78 -9.78
N GLY A 45 -0.01 1.00 -9.47
CA GLY A 45 0.40 2.26 -8.89
C GLY A 45 1.88 2.40 -8.67
N VAL A 46 2.35 3.65 -8.67
CA VAL A 46 3.75 3.98 -8.42
C VAL A 46 3.93 4.43 -6.97
N MET A 47 4.71 3.66 -6.22
CA MET A 47 5.25 4.06 -4.93
C MET A 47 6.77 4.19 -5.09
N SER A 48 7.32 5.35 -4.76
CA SER A 48 8.78 5.53 -4.74
C SER A 48 9.41 4.72 -3.59
N GLY A 49 10.66 4.28 -3.74
CA GLY A 49 11.37 3.55 -2.68
C GLY A 49 11.42 4.31 -1.34
N SER A 50 11.49 5.65 -1.38
CA SER A 50 11.37 6.50 -0.20
C SER A 50 10.00 6.41 0.48
N GLN A 51 8.91 6.44 -0.29
CA GLN A 51 7.55 6.31 0.24
C GLN A 51 7.31 4.92 0.84
N LEU A 52 7.87 3.87 0.23
CA LEU A 52 7.84 2.52 0.77
C LEU A 52 8.57 2.47 2.11
N TYR A 53 9.79 3.00 2.16
CA TYR A 53 10.59 3.03 3.37
C TYR A 53 9.92 3.84 4.50
N ASP A 54 9.34 5.00 4.19
CA ASP A 54 8.58 5.81 5.15
C ASP A 54 7.35 5.08 5.69
N THR A 55 6.66 4.32 4.83
CA THR A 55 5.50 3.51 5.22
C THR A 55 5.94 2.38 6.16
N ILE A 56 6.98 1.64 5.81
CA ILE A 56 7.55 0.57 6.65
C ILE A 56 7.98 1.12 8.01
N ASN A 57 8.65 2.28 8.04
CA ASN A 57 9.04 2.92 9.29
C ASN A 57 7.85 3.32 10.16
N ARG A 58 6.76 3.82 9.55
CA ARG A 58 5.53 4.14 10.30
C ARG A 58 4.90 2.88 10.87
N VAL A 59 4.78 1.83 10.07
CA VAL A 59 4.25 0.53 10.47
C VAL A 59 5.06 -0.06 11.64
N ASN A 60 6.39 -0.05 11.52
CA ASN A 60 7.31 -0.55 12.53
C ASN A 60 7.22 0.22 13.86
N ARG A 61 6.82 1.51 13.85
CA ARG A 61 6.65 2.31 15.08
C ARG A 61 5.41 1.93 15.90
N PHE A 62 4.37 1.40 15.27
CA PHE A 62 3.11 1.13 15.96
C PHE A 62 3.07 -0.22 16.68
N TYR A 63 3.97 -1.17 16.33
CA TYR A 63 4.13 -2.51 16.91
C TYR A 63 2.82 -3.27 17.19
N GLY A 64 2.54 -4.33 16.42
CA GLY A 64 1.31 -5.14 16.57
C GLY A 64 0.27 -4.80 15.51
N LYS A 65 -1.01 -4.70 15.88
CA LYS A 65 -2.08 -4.50 14.88
C LYS A 65 -2.10 -3.06 14.36
N VAL A 66 -1.92 -2.90 13.05
CA VAL A 66 -2.04 -1.61 12.35
C VAL A 66 -3.17 -1.68 11.34
N GLN A 67 -3.87 -0.58 11.16
CA GLN A 67 -4.81 -0.40 10.06
C GLN A 67 -4.07 0.31 8.92
N LEU A 68 -3.98 -0.37 7.77
CA LEU A 68 -3.48 0.18 6.52
C LEU A 68 -4.67 0.58 5.64
N THR A 69 -4.66 1.82 5.16
CA THR A 69 -5.66 2.32 4.20
C THR A 69 -4.95 2.79 2.95
N ALA A 70 -5.30 2.22 1.81
CA ALA A 70 -4.85 2.65 0.49
C ALA A 70 -5.91 3.53 -0.18
N VAL A 71 -5.52 4.76 -0.49
CA VAL A 71 -6.35 5.74 -1.20
C VAL A 71 -5.76 5.99 -2.57
N ALA A 72 -6.48 5.57 -3.60
CA ALA A 72 -6.23 5.99 -4.97
C ALA A 72 -6.66 7.46 -5.11
N LYS A 73 -5.74 8.35 -5.51
CA LYS A 73 -6.11 9.74 -5.83
C LYS A 73 -6.80 9.76 -7.19
N ALA A 74 -8.07 10.19 -7.20
CA ALA A 74 -9.06 9.92 -8.25
C ALA A 74 -8.82 10.57 -9.63
N ASP A 75 -7.80 11.40 -9.81
CA ASP A 75 -7.51 12.01 -11.11
C ASP A 75 -6.52 11.16 -11.92
N THR A 76 -6.98 9.99 -12.39
CA THR A 76 -6.25 9.17 -13.38
C THR A 76 -7.00 9.00 -14.70
N TYR A 77 -7.82 9.99 -15.06
CA TYR A 77 -8.33 10.13 -16.43
C TYR A 77 -7.30 10.73 -17.41
N ALA A 78 -6.10 11.10 -16.95
CA ALA A 78 -5.06 11.71 -17.78
C ALA A 78 -3.69 11.02 -17.60
N ALA A 79 -3.37 10.09 -18.51
CA ALA A 79 -2.00 9.77 -18.96
C ALA A 79 -0.87 9.61 -17.90
N GLY A 80 -1.13 8.95 -16.77
CA GLY A 80 -0.08 8.73 -15.76
C GLY A 80 -0.35 7.55 -14.81
N PRO A 81 0.69 7.00 -14.17
CA PRO A 81 0.54 5.88 -13.24
C PRO A 81 -0.30 6.29 -12.03
N LEU A 82 -1.16 5.38 -11.57
CA LEU A 82 -2.04 5.63 -10.43
C LEU A 82 -1.24 5.92 -9.17
N LYS A 83 -1.54 7.07 -8.56
CA LYS A 83 -0.91 7.48 -7.30
C LYS A 83 -1.70 6.91 -6.14
N ILE A 84 -1.05 6.01 -5.39
CA ILE A 84 -1.61 5.40 -4.18
C ILE A 84 -1.01 6.10 -2.97
N ASP A 85 -1.86 6.61 -2.08
CA ASP A 85 -1.47 7.11 -0.76
C ASP A 85 -1.76 6.04 0.29
N ILE A 86 -0.77 5.71 1.12
CA ILE A 86 -0.91 4.74 2.21
C ILE A 86 -0.99 5.48 3.54
N GLN A 87 -2.13 5.32 4.20
CA GLN A 87 -2.35 5.81 5.55
C GLN A 87 -2.16 4.66 6.54
N VAL A 88 -1.38 4.92 7.58
CA VAL A 88 -1.10 3.97 8.65
C VAL A 88 -1.69 4.52 9.94
N LYS A 89 -2.53 3.72 10.60
CA LYS A 89 -3.10 4.03 11.93
C LYS A 89 -2.88 2.85 12.87
N SER A 90 -2.74 3.12 14.17
CA SER A 90 -2.82 2.06 15.18
C SER A 90 -4.24 1.49 15.21
N ALA A 91 -4.38 0.17 15.30
CA ALA A 91 -5.68 -0.50 15.46
C ALA A 91 -5.94 -0.84 16.95
N GLN A 92 -5.57 0.08 17.86
CA GLN A 92 -5.73 -0.06 19.31
C GLN A 92 -7.17 0.11 19.76
#